data_AF-A0A351RCH4-F1
#
_entry.id   AF-A0A351RCH4-F1
#
_cell.length_a   1.000
_cell.length_b   1.000
_cell.length_c   1.000
_cell.angle_alpha   90.00
_cell.angle_beta   90.00
_cell.angle_gamma   90.00
#
_symmetry.space_group_name_H-M   'P 1'
#
loop_
_entity.id
_entity.type
_entity.pdbx_description
1 polymer ?
#
loop_
_entity_poly.entity_id
_entity_poly.type
_entity_poly.pdbx_seq_one_letter_code
_entity_poly.pdbx_strand_id
1 'polypeptide(L)'
;MIIIRLKTHRIIIQALVTFSLSTPVLADEQDALNFSAGAAVTFDDNLFRLPDSADTRQSIGKSSRSDRILITNAGIKIDKPYSLQRFQLDLNLIDNRYDTNSYLDYTAFNYR
;
A
#
# COMPACT_ATOMS: atom_id res chain seq x y z
N MET A 1 -54.64 2.61 -30.70
CA MET A 1 -53.84 2.86 -31.91
C MET A 1 -52.37 2.59 -31.58
N ILE A 2 -51.74 1.76 -32.39
CA ILE A 2 -50.41 1.13 -32.26
C ILE A 2 -49.29 2.17 -32.46
N ILE A 3 -48.10 1.97 -31.86
CA ILE A 3 -46.80 1.82 -32.54
C ILE A 3 -45.66 1.63 -31.50
N ILE A 4 -44.92 0.54 -31.72
CA ILE A 4 -43.72 0.05 -31.01
C ILE A 4 -42.49 0.81 -31.51
N ARG A 5 -41.46 1.04 -30.67
CA ARG A 5 -40.08 1.04 -31.18
C ARG A 5 -39.04 0.54 -30.17
N LEU A 6 -38.48 -0.61 -30.52
CA LEU A 6 -37.36 -1.33 -29.93
C LEU A 6 -36.07 -0.48 -30.00
N LYS A 7 -35.25 -0.47 -28.94
CA LYS A 7 -33.88 0.04 -29.01
C LYS A 7 -32.89 -1.10 -28.76
N THR A 8 -32.40 -1.68 -29.84
CA THR A 8 -31.32 -2.67 -29.88
C THR A 8 -29.97 -1.97 -29.80
N HIS A 9 -29.20 -2.22 -28.74
CA HIS A 9 -27.80 -1.78 -28.66
C HIS A 9 -26.85 -2.97 -28.54
N ARG A 10 -26.46 -3.42 -29.74
CA ARG A 10 -25.15 -3.96 -30.16
C ARG A 10 -24.18 -4.36 -29.04
N ILE A 11 -24.07 -5.67 -28.80
CA ILE A 11 -22.99 -6.28 -28.03
C ILE A 11 -21.75 -6.33 -28.93
N ILE A 12 -20.70 -5.60 -28.57
CA ILE A 12 -19.39 -5.67 -29.21
C ILE A 12 -18.56 -6.65 -28.38
N ILE A 13 -18.29 -7.85 -28.93
CA ILE A 13 -17.43 -8.86 -28.33
C ILE A 13 -15.98 -8.43 -28.58
N GLN A 14 -15.25 -8.05 -27.53
CA GLN A 14 -13.81 -7.87 -27.59
C GLN A 14 -13.13 -9.22 -27.28
N ALA A 15 -12.41 -9.75 -28.26
CA ALA A 15 -11.59 -10.96 -28.08
C ALA A 15 -10.33 -10.61 -27.30
N LEU A 16 -10.25 -11.09 -26.05
CA LEU A 16 -9.08 -10.98 -25.19
C LEU A 16 -8.07 -12.09 -25.56
N VAL A 17 -6.97 -11.74 -26.20
CA VAL A 17 -5.85 -12.67 -26.46
C VAL A 17 -4.94 -12.64 -25.23
N THR A 18 -5.02 -13.68 -24.39
CA THR A 18 -4.15 -13.83 -23.22
C THR A 18 -2.87 -14.56 -23.62
N PHE A 19 -1.78 -13.82 -23.79
CA PHE A 19 -0.43 -14.38 -23.96
C PHE A 19 0.10 -14.84 -22.60
N SER A 20 0.07 -16.14 -22.33
CA SER A 20 0.60 -16.71 -21.09
C SER A 20 2.10 -16.96 -21.23
N LEU A 21 2.91 -16.00 -20.75
CA LEU A 21 4.33 -16.23 -20.53
C LEU A 21 4.49 -17.16 -19.33
N SER A 22 4.81 -18.42 -19.58
CA SER A 22 5.21 -19.38 -18.56
C SER A 22 6.58 -18.98 -18.01
N THR A 23 6.62 -18.26 -16.90
CA THR A 23 7.85 -18.04 -16.15
C THR A 23 8.20 -19.33 -15.42
N PRO A 24 9.45 -19.81 -15.47
CA PRO A 24 9.88 -20.90 -14.60
C PRO A 24 9.79 -20.42 -13.15
N VAL A 25 8.75 -20.87 -12.44
CA VAL A 25 8.69 -20.79 -10.99
C VAL A 25 9.75 -21.75 -10.46
N LEU A 26 10.86 -21.21 -9.96
CA LEU A 26 11.64 -21.91 -8.96
C LEU A 26 10.79 -21.89 -7.70
N ALA A 27 10.08 -22.99 -7.45
CA ALA A 27 9.49 -23.26 -6.15
C ALA A 27 10.65 -23.51 -5.18
N ASP A 28 11.27 -22.44 -4.71
CA ASP A 28 12.12 -22.54 -3.53
C ASP A 28 11.19 -22.80 -2.35
N GLU A 29 11.37 -23.96 -1.74
CA GLU A 29 10.58 -24.50 -0.66
C GLU A 29 10.78 -23.61 0.57
N GLN A 30 10.04 -22.50 0.66
CA GLN A 30 10.08 -21.55 1.78
C GLN A 30 11.50 -21.33 2.30
N ASP A 31 12.32 -20.58 1.55
CA ASP A 31 13.66 -20.22 2.01
C ASP A 31 13.57 -19.76 3.47
N ALA A 32 14.36 -20.39 4.35
CA ALA A 32 14.24 -20.22 5.79
C ALA A 32 14.48 -18.76 6.21
N LEU A 33 15.00 -17.93 5.30
CA LEU A 33 15.23 -16.51 5.42
C LEU A 33 14.50 -15.79 4.28
N ASN A 34 13.62 -14.85 4.64
CA ASN A 34 12.86 -14.03 3.70
C ASN A 34 13.18 -12.57 3.95
N PHE A 35 13.30 -11.80 2.87
CA PHE A 35 13.47 -10.36 2.91
C PHE A 35 12.25 -9.69 2.27
N SER A 36 11.78 -8.60 2.87
CA SER A 36 10.76 -7.75 2.30
C SER A 36 11.25 -6.31 2.29
N ALA A 37 10.86 -5.57 1.25
CA ALA A 37 11.04 -4.14 1.20
C ALA A 37 9.92 -3.53 0.37
N GLY A 38 9.50 -2.33 0.72
CA GLY A 38 8.41 -1.65 0.05
C GLY A 38 8.45 -0.15 0.27
N ALA A 39 7.87 0.58 -0.67
CA ALA A 39 7.65 2.00 -0.56
C ALA A 39 6.23 2.32 -1.04
N ALA A 40 5.53 3.17 -0.31
CA ALA A 40 4.22 3.67 -0.64
C ALA A 40 4.21 5.19 -0.48
N VAL A 41 3.51 5.86 -1.37
CA VAL A 41 3.26 7.29 -1.28
C VAL A 41 1.77 7.48 -1.12
N THR A 42 1.38 8.23 -0.09
CA THR A 42 -0.01 8.58 0.18
C THR A 42 -0.15 10.09 0.21
N PHE A 43 -1.28 10.58 -0.28
CA PHE A 43 -1.66 11.98 -0.18
C PHE A 43 -2.93 12.06 0.64
N ASP A 44 -2.92 12.87 1.70
CA ASP A 44 -4.11 13.19 2.51
C ASP A 44 -4.37 14.69 2.35
N ASP A 45 -5.56 15.06 1.90
CA ASP A 45 -5.95 16.45 1.67
C ASP A 45 -6.32 17.18 2.96
N ASN A 46 -6.54 16.44 4.05
CA ASN A 46 -6.92 16.98 5.34
C ASN A 46 -6.41 16.10 6.49
N LEU A 47 -5.09 16.12 6.70
CA LEU A 47 -4.39 15.27 7.67
C LEU A 47 -4.94 15.41 9.09
N PHE A 48 -5.28 16.64 9.49
CA PHE A 48 -5.76 16.98 10.84
C PHE A 48 -7.29 16.98 10.97
N ARG A 49 -8.01 16.58 9.91
CA ARG A 49 -9.48 16.56 9.88
C ARG A 49 -10.11 17.90 10.29
N LEU A 50 -9.52 19.01 9.83
CA LEU A 50 -10.02 20.36 10.07
C LEU A 50 -11.28 20.64 9.24
N PRO A 51 -12.27 21.37 9.76
CA PRO A 51 -13.42 21.79 8.97
C PRO A 51 -13.01 22.78 7.87
N ASP A 52 -13.81 22.90 6.81
CA ASP A 52 -13.53 23.77 5.66
C ASP A 52 -13.48 25.27 6.00
N SER A 53 -14.18 25.67 7.07
CA SER A 53 -14.17 27.03 7.58
C SER A 53 -13.01 27.33 8.54
N ALA A 54 -12.20 26.33 8.92
CA ALA A 54 -11.08 26.56 9.83
C ALA A 54 -9.92 27.28 9.12
N ASP A 55 -9.37 28.28 9.80
CA ASP A 55 -8.10 28.89 9.41
C ASP A 55 -6.96 27.93 9.73
N THR A 56 -6.36 27.35 8.69
CA THR A 56 -5.24 26.40 8.80
C THR A 56 -4.01 27.03 9.46
N ARG A 57 -3.78 28.32 9.23
CA ARG A 57 -2.60 29.01 9.76
C ARG A 57 -2.73 29.25 11.26
N GLN A 58 -3.92 29.55 11.74
CA GLN A 58 -4.19 29.67 13.17
C GLN A 58 -4.27 28.31 13.88
N SER A 59 -4.77 27.27 13.21
CA SER A 59 -5.01 25.96 13.82
C SER A 59 -3.76 25.09 13.91
N ILE A 60 -2.97 25.03 12.83
CA ILE A 60 -1.83 24.11 12.70
C ILE A 60 -0.52 24.82 12.32
N GLY A 61 -0.52 26.15 12.20
CA GLY A 61 0.68 26.93 11.88
C GLY A 61 1.19 26.75 10.44
N LYS A 62 0.45 26.05 9.58
CA LYS A 62 0.80 25.75 8.18
C LYS A 62 -0.19 26.41 7.24
N SER A 63 0.23 26.65 6.00
CA SER A 63 -0.62 27.23 4.95
C SER A 63 -1.62 26.22 4.38
N SER A 64 -1.32 24.93 4.45
CA SER A 64 -2.20 23.85 3.98
C SER A 64 -2.42 22.81 5.06
N ARG A 65 -3.62 22.20 5.04
CA ARG A 65 -4.00 21.02 5.82
C ARG A 65 -3.72 19.69 5.09
N SER A 66 -3.34 19.78 3.81
CA SER A 66 -2.95 18.62 3.00
C SER A 66 -1.49 18.25 3.27
N ASP A 67 -1.17 16.96 3.19
CA ASP A 67 0.21 16.50 3.21
C ASP A 67 0.42 15.26 2.34
N ARG A 68 1.69 15.06 1.96
CA ARG A 68 2.16 13.84 1.30
C ARG A 68 3.01 13.05 2.27
N ILE A 69 2.76 11.75 2.32
CA ILE A 69 3.36 10.81 3.25
C ILE A 69 4.11 9.76 2.43
N LEU A 70 5.42 9.66 2.64
CA LEU A 70 6.23 8.56 2.13
C LEU A 70 6.37 7.52 3.24
N ILE A 71 5.92 6.31 2.95
CA ILE A 71 6.02 5.15 3.85
C ILE A 71 7.00 4.19 3.21
N THR A 72 8.13 3.95 3.86
CA THR A 72 9.06 2.90 3.45
C THR A 72 9.07 1.79 4.48
N ASN A 73 9.23 0.55 4.03
CA ASN A 73 9.33 -0.59 4.91
C ASN A 73 10.45 -1.54 4.46
N ALA A 74 11.04 -2.20 5.43
CA ALA A 74 12.00 -3.26 5.23
C ALA A 74 11.77 -4.34 6.30
N GLY A 75 11.79 -5.61 5.91
CA GLY A 75 11.55 -6.72 6.81
C GLY A 75 12.49 -7.89 6.55
N ILE A 76 12.77 -8.62 7.62
CA ILE A 76 13.55 -9.85 7.62
C ILE A 76 12.76 -10.87 8.41
N LYS A 77 12.48 -12.02 7.81
CA LYS A 77 11.76 -13.10 8.46
C LYS A 77 12.55 -14.39 8.36
N ILE A 78 12.86 -14.98 9.50
CA ILE A 78 13.44 -16.32 9.60
C ILE A 78 12.38 -17.28 10.08
N ASP A 79 12.24 -18.39 9.37
CA ASP A 79 11.35 -19.47 9.74
C ASP A 79 12.00 -20.80 9.38
N LYS A 80 12.65 -21.44 10.37
CA LYS A 80 13.42 -22.66 10.16
C LYS A 80 12.91 -23.80 11.04
N PRO A 81 12.40 -24.90 10.47
CA PRO A 81 12.12 -26.11 11.24
C PRO A 81 13.45 -26.77 11.67
N TYR A 82 13.54 -27.16 12.93
CA TYR A 82 14.66 -27.93 13.48
C TYR A 82 14.13 -29.12 14.27
N SER A 83 14.09 -30.29 13.62
CA SER A 83 13.48 -31.51 14.17
C SER A 83 12.02 -31.27 14.60
N LEU A 84 11.68 -31.49 15.87
CA LEU A 84 10.36 -31.24 16.45
C LEU A 84 10.12 -29.78 16.89
N GLN A 85 11.12 -28.90 16.71
CA GLN A 85 11.06 -27.50 17.11
C GLN A 85 11.07 -26.57 15.88
N ARG A 86 10.65 -25.32 16.07
CA ARG A 86 10.61 -24.30 15.01
C ARG A 86 11.22 -23.01 15.53
N PHE A 87 12.22 -22.50 14.82
CA PHE A 87 12.83 -21.20 15.12
C PHE A 87 12.20 -20.14 14.22
N GLN A 88 11.59 -19.13 14.84
CA GLN A 88 10.95 -18.03 14.14
C GLN A 88 11.52 -16.71 14.66
N LEU A 89 11.86 -15.81 13.74
CA LEU A 89 12.24 -14.43 14.01
C LEU A 89 11.59 -13.56 12.95
N ASP A 90 10.94 -12.49 13.35
CA ASP A 90 10.34 -11.54 12.43
C ASP A 90 10.78 -10.13 12.82
N LEU A 91 11.52 -9.44 11.95
CA LEU A 91 12.00 -8.08 12.13
C LEU A 91 11.38 -7.19 11.06
N ASN A 92 10.79 -6.07 11.46
CA ASN A 92 10.19 -5.11 10.54
C ASN A 92 10.56 -3.68 10.93
N LEU A 93 11.06 -2.93 9.96
CA LEU A 93 11.32 -1.50 10.02
C LEU A 93 10.30 -0.79 9.13
N ILE A 94 9.63 0.23 9.64
CA ILE A 94 8.69 1.07 8.89
C ILE A 94 9.06 2.52 9.15
N ASP A 95 9.34 3.29 8.11
CA ASP A 95 9.69 4.70 8.19
C ASP A 95 8.61 5.54 7.50
N ASN A 96 8.02 6.49 8.23
CA ASN A 96 7.01 7.42 7.74
C ASN A 96 7.60 8.83 7.71
N ARG A 97 7.56 9.45 6.53
CA ARG A 97 8.06 10.82 6.28
C ARG A 97 6.95 11.70 5.73
N TYR A 98 6.73 12.83 6.38
CA TYR A 98 5.75 13.83 6.01
C TYR A 98 6.45 15.03 5.36
N ASP A 99 5.99 15.44 4.17
CA ASP A 99 6.62 16.54 3.43
C ASP A 99 6.47 17.89 4.16
N THR A 100 5.27 18.15 4.72
CA THR A 100 4.95 19.44 5.36
C THR A 100 5.03 19.36 6.89
N ASN A 101 4.65 18.22 7.46
CA ASN A 101 4.52 18.00 8.90
C ASN A 101 5.58 17.05 9.45
N SER A 102 6.86 17.35 9.21
CA SER A 102 7.99 16.50 9.61
C SER A 102 8.08 16.18 11.11
N TYR A 103 7.38 16.91 11.98
CA TYR A 103 7.29 16.58 13.40
C TYR A 103 6.49 15.30 13.68
N LEU A 104 5.72 14.82 12.70
CA LEU A 104 4.99 13.54 12.72
C LEU A 104 5.84 12.40 12.16
N ASP A 105 7.04 12.67 11.67
CA ASP A 105 7.94 11.65 11.15
C ASP A 105 8.24 10.62 12.24
N TYR A 106 8.15 9.35 11.85
CA TYR A 106 8.39 8.25 12.78
C TYR A 106 8.95 7.03 12.10
N THR A 107 9.96 6.44 12.74
CA THR A 107 10.53 5.15 12.38
C THR A 107 10.13 4.11 13.41
N ALA A 108 9.31 3.15 13.01
CA ALA A 108 8.90 2.01 13.81
C ALA A 108 9.85 0.84 13.61
N PHE A 109 10.36 0.26 14.69
CA PHE A 109 11.07 -1.01 14.67
C PHE A 109 10.28 -2.04 15.47
N ASN A 110 9.78 -3.06 14.80
CA ASN A 110 8.95 -4.12 15.37
C ASN A 110 9.69 -5.46 15.27
N TYR A 111 9.59 -6.27 16.31
CA TYR A 111 10.14 -7.63 16.31
C TYR A 111 9.19 -8.61 17.00
N ARG A 112 9.19 -9.86 16.54
CA ARG A 112 8.42 -10.97 17.12
C ARG A 112 9.23 -12.26 17.12
#